data_AF-A0A4V1IQN4-F1
#
_entry.id   AF-A0A4V1IQN4-F1
#
_cell.length_a   1.000
_cell.length_b   1.000
_cell.length_c   1.000
_cell.angle_alpha   90.00
_cell.angle_beta   90.00
_cell.angle_gamma   90.00
#
_symmetry.space_group_name_H-M   'P 1'
#
loop_
_entity.id
_entity.type
_entity.pdbx_description
1 polymer ?
#
loop_
_entity_poly.entity_id
_entity_poly.type
_entity_poly.pdbx_seq_one_letter_code
_entity_poly.pdbx_strand_id
1 'polypeptide(L)'
;LGLTTARGSGTNGYVQRNLSSLRVGPRRDFRTEDFSSDARGPPAVRKPNQEILEHDRKRAVEVKCIELQARLEDEGLLPEAEIAYRVDELRKELSVDLNKMLRDVKGIKEHEAHQLAAAKEKANERVKNAFGLGSNFVEGASFDRELQVRLGS
;
A
#
# COMPACT_ATOMS: atom_id res chain seq x y z
N LEU A 1 -1.63 42.99 27.66
CA LEU A 1 -2.86 42.58 26.95
C LEU A 1 -3.96 42.41 27.99
N GLY A 2 -4.90 43.35 28.03
CA GLY A 2 -5.95 43.44 29.06
C GLY A 2 -6.30 44.89 29.39
N LEU A 3 -7.50 45.13 29.93
CA LEU A 3 -7.88 46.42 30.52
C LEU A 3 -7.13 46.63 31.84
N THR A 4 -6.66 47.84 32.11
CA THR A 4 -5.96 48.17 33.38
C THR A 4 -6.92 48.12 34.57
N THR A 5 -8.17 48.55 34.38
CA THR A 5 -9.27 48.38 35.33
C THR A 5 -10.59 48.18 34.55
N ALA A 6 -11.55 47.45 35.09
CA ALA A 6 -12.90 47.33 34.52
C ALA A 6 -13.79 48.56 34.79
N ARG A 7 -13.31 49.52 35.60
CA ARG A 7 -14.06 50.72 35.97
C ARG A 7 -14.06 51.71 34.79
N GLY A 8 -15.25 52.11 34.35
CA GLY A 8 -15.42 53.04 33.23
C GLY A 8 -15.46 52.39 31.84
N SER A 9 -15.18 51.08 31.70
CA SER A 9 -15.28 50.37 30.41
C SER A 9 -16.68 49.82 30.11
N GLY A 10 -17.61 49.87 31.08
CA GLY A 10 -18.99 49.39 30.90
C GLY A 10 -19.11 47.87 30.70
N THR A 11 -18.06 47.10 31.00
CA THR A 11 -17.99 45.64 30.81
C THR A 11 -17.28 44.99 32.00
N ASN A 12 -17.43 43.67 32.17
CA ASN A 12 -16.87 42.94 33.31
C ASN A 12 -15.35 42.72 33.24
N GLY A 13 -14.65 43.31 32.26
CA GLY A 13 -13.19 43.21 32.12
C GLY A 13 -12.67 41.85 31.63
N TYR A 14 -13.55 40.95 31.17
CA TYR A 14 -13.15 39.63 30.67
C TYR A 14 -12.53 39.72 29.27
N VAL A 15 -11.29 39.25 29.12
CA VAL A 15 -10.54 39.30 27.87
C VAL A 15 -10.25 37.88 27.39
N GLN A 16 -10.82 37.50 26.25
CA GLN A 16 -10.60 36.20 25.62
C GLN A 16 -9.46 36.27 24.61
N ARG A 17 -8.66 35.20 24.52
CA ARG A 17 -7.65 35.07 23.46
C ARG A 17 -8.32 35.01 22.09
N ASN A 18 -7.74 35.68 21.10
CA ASN A 18 -8.17 35.53 19.72
C ASN A 18 -7.80 34.13 19.19
N LEU A 19 -8.78 33.35 18.74
CA LEU A 19 -8.60 32.00 18.18
C LEU A 19 -8.14 32.02 16.71
N SER A 20 -8.46 33.07 15.96
CA SER A 20 -8.06 33.24 14.56
C SER A 20 -6.72 33.97 14.41
N SER A 21 -6.14 34.46 15.50
CA SER A 21 -4.78 35.01 15.48
C SER A 21 -3.76 33.89 15.27
N LEU A 22 -3.16 33.85 14.08
CA LEU A 22 -2.01 33.00 13.81
C LEU A 22 -0.86 33.42 14.73
N ARG A 23 -0.42 32.51 15.61
CA ARG A 23 0.80 32.73 16.39
C ARG A 23 1.97 32.60 15.43
N VAL A 24 2.59 33.72 15.07
CA VAL A 24 3.94 33.71 14.49
C VAL A 24 4.86 33.27 15.63
N GLY A 25 5.00 31.95 15.81
CA GLY A 25 6.06 31.40 16.65
C GLY A 25 7.42 31.85 16.11
N PRO A 26 8.54 31.61 16.84
CA PRO A 26 9.86 31.79 16.24
C PRO A 26 9.83 31.12 14.87
N ARG A 27 10.24 31.84 13.82
CA ARG A 27 10.33 31.30 12.46
C ARG A 27 11.02 29.95 12.64
N ARG A 28 10.29 28.86 12.44
CA ARG A 28 10.95 27.60 12.11
C ARG A 28 11.56 27.94 10.78
N ASP A 29 12.82 28.37 10.81
CA ASP A 29 13.64 28.36 9.63
C ASP A 29 13.50 26.93 9.15
N PHE A 30 12.68 26.72 8.12
CA PHE A 30 12.71 25.50 7.35
C PHE A 30 14.10 25.51 6.76
N ARG A 31 15.08 25.04 7.54
CA ARG A 31 16.44 24.91 7.07
C ARG A 31 16.32 23.99 5.89
N THR A 32 16.63 24.51 4.71
CA THR A 32 16.73 23.72 3.49
C THR A 32 17.72 22.55 3.68
N GLU A 33 18.55 22.62 4.71
CA GLU A 33 19.44 21.53 5.15
C GLU A 33 18.70 20.33 5.76
N ASP A 34 17.49 20.48 6.32
CA ASP A 34 16.70 19.34 6.83
C ASP A 34 16.24 18.43 5.67
N PHE A 35 16.13 18.97 4.44
CA PHE A 35 15.90 18.17 3.23
C PHE A 35 17.17 17.45 2.74
N SER A 36 18.35 17.92 3.13
CA SER A 36 19.63 17.29 2.75
C SER A 36 20.10 16.24 3.76
N SER A 37 19.62 16.29 5.01
CA SER A 37 20.04 15.39 6.08
C SER A 37 19.15 14.16 6.30
N ASP A 38 18.00 14.04 5.62
CA ASP A 38 17.40 12.71 5.42
C ASP A 38 18.23 11.99 4.34
N ALA A 39 19.46 11.63 4.70
CA ALA A 39 20.32 10.65 4.02
C ALA A 39 19.68 9.24 4.00
N ARG A 40 18.46 9.12 4.52
CA ARG A 40 17.55 8.02 4.25
C ARG A 40 16.86 8.38 2.94
N GLY A 41 17.33 7.82 1.83
CA GLY A 41 16.66 7.93 0.53
C GLY A 41 15.17 7.55 0.60
N PRO A 42 14.45 7.58 -0.53
CA PRO A 42 13.01 7.28 -0.57
C PRO A 42 12.67 6.06 0.29
N PRO A 43 11.60 6.11 1.11
CA PRO A 43 11.27 5.01 2.01
C PRO A 43 11.21 3.71 1.22
N ALA A 44 12.01 2.72 1.63
CA ALA A 44 12.16 1.48 0.88
C ALA A 44 10.79 0.84 0.65
N VAL A 45 10.38 0.75 -0.62
CA VAL A 45 9.17 0.03 -1.00
C VAL A 45 9.39 -1.44 -0.66
N ARG A 46 8.59 -1.98 0.27
CA ARG A 46 8.67 -3.40 0.64
C ARG A 46 8.30 -4.24 -0.57
N LYS A 47 9.28 -4.99 -1.09
CA LYS A 47 9.07 -5.91 -2.20
C LYS A 47 8.13 -7.06 -1.80
N PRO A 48 7.31 -7.56 -2.72
CA PRO A 48 6.55 -8.78 -2.47
C PRO A 48 7.49 -9.98 -2.28
N ASN A 49 7.16 -10.89 -1.38
CA ASN A 49 7.88 -12.16 -1.24
C ASN A 49 7.23 -13.19 -2.17
N GLN A 50 8.01 -13.74 -3.10
CA GLN A 50 7.53 -14.70 -4.09
C GLN A 50 7.04 -16.00 -3.46
N GLU A 51 7.71 -16.49 -2.41
CA GLU A 51 7.31 -17.72 -1.71
C GLU A 51 5.91 -17.60 -1.10
N ILE A 52 5.60 -16.43 -0.54
CA ILE A 52 4.28 -16.16 0.05
C ILE A 52 3.21 -16.09 -1.03
N LEU A 53 3.51 -15.46 -2.18
CA LEU A 53 2.58 -15.41 -3.31
C LEU A 53 2.29 -16.80 -3.88
N GLU A 54 3.30 -17.65 -3.99
CA GLU A 54 3.13 -19.04 -4.44
C GLU A 54 2.33 -19.87 -3.45
N HIS A 55 2.61 -19.71 -2.16
CA HIS A 55 1.86 -20.37 -1.10
C HIS A 55 0.38 -19.97 -1.13
N ASP A 56 0.08 -18.67 -1.26
CA ASP A 56 -1.29 -18.17 -1.38
C ASP A 56 -2.02 -18.75 -2.60
N ARG A 57 -1.34 -18.92 -3.74
CA ARG A 57 -1.90 -19.57 -4.94
C ARG A 57 -2.23 -21.03 -4.68
N LYS A 58 -1.31 -21.80 -4.08
CA LYS A 58 -1.54 -23.21 -3.72
C LYS A 58 -2.68 -23.34 -2.72
N ARG A 59 -2.71 -22.49 -1.71
CA ARG A 59 -3.80 -22.44 -0.72
C ARG A 59 -5.15 -22.18 -1.39
N ALA A 60 -5.21 -21.31 -2.39
CA ALA A 60 -6.46 -21.04 -3.12
C ALA A 60 -6.99 -22.28 -3.87
N VAL A 61 -6.11 -23.16 -4.36
CA VAL A 61 -6.50 -24.45 -4.96
C VAL A 61 -7.06 -25.38 -3.88
N GLU A 62 -6.33 -25.57 -2.78
CA GLU A 62 -6.77 -26.48 -1.72
C GLU A 62 -8.09 -26.03 -1.07
N VAL A 63 -8.32 -24.72 -0.92
CA VAL A 63 -9.61 -24.20 -0.45
C VAL A 63 -10.75 -24.64 -1.36
N LYS A 64 -10.59 -24.56 -2.68
CA LYS A 64 -11.61 -25.01 -3.64
C LYS A 64 -11.81 -26.52 -3.61
N CYS A 65 -10.74 -27.29 -3.44
CA CYS A 65 -10.82 -28.75 -3.25
C CYS A 65 -11.65 -29.10 -2.02
N ILE A 66 -11.40 -28.44 -0.89
CA ILE A 66 -12.14 -28.63 0.37
C ILE A 66 -13.61 -28.20 0.22
N GLU A 67 -13.87 -27.07 -0.44
CA GLU A 67 -15.24 -26.62 -0.71
C GLU A 67 -16.03 -27.60 -1.60
N LEU A 68 -15.38 -28.28 -2.55
CA LEU A 68 -16.01 -29.30 -3.37
C LEU A 68 -16.26 -30.57 -2.56
N GLN A 69 -15.27 -31.00 -1.78
CA GLN A 69 -15.39 -32.16 -0.90
C GLN A 69 -16.57 -32.00 0.06
N ALA A 70 -16.62 -30.88 0.80
CA ALA A 70 -17.70 -30.59 1.75
C ALA A 70 -19.08 -30.60 1.08
N ARG A 71 -19.20 -30.03 -0.14
CA ARG A 71 -20.45 -30.06 -0.91
C ARG A 71 -20.90 -31.47 -1.26
N LEU A 72 -19.99 -32.33 -1.75
CA LEU A 72 -20.32 -33.70 -2.12
C LEU A 72 -20.65 -34.58 -0.90
N GLU A 73 -19.97 -34.34 0.23
CA GLU A 73 -20.26 -35.00 1.50
C GLU A 73 -21.65 -34.59 2.04
N ASP A 74 -21.99 -33.30 2.00
CA ASP A 74 -23.29 -32.77 2.43
C ASP A 74 -24.45 -33.31 1.56
N GLU A 75 -24.21 -33.52 0.26
CA GLU A 75 -25.19 -34.15 -0.65
C GLU A 75 -25.44 -35.62 -0.29
N GLY A 76 -24.42 -36.33 0.23
CA GLY A 76 -24.54 -37.72 0.70
C GLY A 76 -24.92 -38.74 -0.38
N LEU A 77 -24.81 -38.37 -1.66
CA LEU A 77 -25.22 -39.20 -2.81
C LEU A 77 -24.10 -40.11 -3.33
N LEU A 78 -22.83 -39.75 -3.08
CA LEU A 78 -21.67 -40.43 -3.64
C LEU A 78 -20.90 -41.20 -2.57
N PRO A 79 -20.26 -42.33 -2.94
CA PRO A 79 -19.33 -43.01 -2.05
C PRO A 79 -18.03 -42.21 -1.89
N GLU A 80 -17.38 -42.34 -0.73
CA GLU A 80 -16.14 -41.63 -0.37
C GLU A 80 -15.04 -41.74 -1.44
N ALA A 81 -14.89 -42.92 -2.05
CA ALA A 81 -13.89 -43.14 -3.09
C ALA A 81 -14.11 -42.29 -4.35
N GLU A 82 -15.37 -42.04 -4.72
CA GLU A 82 -15.71 -41.22 -5.89
C GLU A 82 -15.56 -39.73 -5.58
N ILE A 83 -15.87 -39.31 -4.34
CA ILE A 83 -15.61 -37.95 -3.85
C ILE A 83 -14.11 -37.65 -3.94
N ALA A 84 -13.27 -38.55 -3.41
CA ALA A 84 -11.82 -38.39 -3.44
C ALA A 84 -11.27 -38.30 -4.88
N TYR A 85 -11.81 -39.09 -5.82
CA TYR A 85 -11.42 -39.04 -7.23
C TYR A 85 -11.76 -37.68 -7.86
N ARG A 86 -12.98 -37.17 -7.66
CA ARG A 86 -13.41 -35.86 -8.20
C ARG A 86 -12.61 -34.70 -7.61
N VAL A 87 -12.27 -34.77 -6.32
CA VAL A 87 -11.42 -33.76 -5.67
C VAL A 87 -9.99 -33.79 -6.23
N ASP A 88 -9.43 -34.97 -6.50
CA ASP A 88 -8.09 -35.11 -7.09
C ASP A 88 -8.03 -34.65 -8.55
N GLU A 89 -9.09 -34.93 -9.32
CA GLU A 89 -9.28 -34.40 -10.66
C GLU A 89 -9.31 -32.86 -10.64
N LEU A 90 -10.12 -32.26 -9.76
CA LEU A 90 -10.17 -30.80 -9.59
C LEU A 90 -8.81 -30.24 -9.16
N ARG A 91 -8.09 -30.91 -8.25
CA ARG A 91 -6.74 -30.49 -7.83
C ARG A 91 -5.79 -30.47 -9.03
N LYS A 92 -5.79 -31.49 -9.88
CA LYS A 92 -4.95 -31.57 -11.08
C LYS A 92 -5.30 -30.43 -12.04
N GLU A 93 -6.57 -30.23 -12.36
CA GLU A 93 -7.01 -29.16 -13.27
C GLU A 93 -6.59 -27.78 -12.77
N LEU A 94 -6.88 -27.48 -11.50
CA LEU A 94 -6.57 -26.18 -10.92
C LEU A 94 -5.06 -25.97 -10.71
N SER A 95 -4.29 -27.04 -10.48
CA SER A 95 -2.84 -26.96 -10.40
C SER A 95 -2.18 -26.59 -11.74
N VAL A 96 -2.74 -27.06 -12.86
CA VAL A 96 -2.28 -26.68 -14.22
C VAL A 96 -2.64 -25.23 -14.52
N ASP A 97 -3.85 -24.81 -14.12
CA ASP A 97 -4.37 -23.46 -14.33
C ASP A 97 -3.98 -22.44 -13.22
N LEU A 98 -2.96 -22.74 -12.40
CA LEU A 98 -2.48 -21.84 -11.34
C LEU A 98 -2.15 -20.42 -11.84
N ASN A 99 -1.68 -20.29 -13.07
CA ASN A 99 -1.39 -19.00 -13.69
C ASN A 99 -2.64 -18.24 -14.15
N LYS A 100 -3.77 -18.92 -14.37
CA LYS A 100 -5.06 -18.27 -14.68
C LYS A 100 -5.82 -17.88 -13.41
N MET A 101 -5.53 -18.53 -12.28
CA MET A 101 -6.06 -18.19 -10.95
C MET A 101 -5.53 -16.85 -10.39
N LEU A 102 -4.74 -16.09 -11.16
CA LEU A 102 -4.33 -14.75 -10.80
C LEU A 102 -5.57 -13.91 -10.52
N ARG A 103 -5.76 -13.55 -9.24
CA ARG A 103 -6.89 -12.75 -8.80
C ARG A 103 -6.85 -11.39 -9.50
N ASP A 104 -8.03 -10.93 -9.92
CA ASP A 104 -8.21 -9.54 -10.29
C ASP A 104 -7.77 -8.65 -9.12
N VAL A 105 -7.04 -7.57 -9.43
CA VAL A 105 -6.51 -6.62 -8.43
C VAL A 105 -7.62 -6.07 -7.52
N LYS A 106 -8.88 -6.08 -7.98
CA LYS A 106 -10.07 -5.64 -7.23
C LYS A 106 -10.48 -6.59 -6.09
N GLY A 107 -10.01 -7.84 -6.09
CA GLY A 107 -10.36 -8.84 -5.08
C GLY A 107 -9.35 -8.98 -3.93
N ILE A 108 -8.26 -8.19 -3.94
CA ILE A 108 -7.21 -8.25 -2.92
C ILE A 108 -7.74 -7.63 -1.63
N LYS A 109 -7.67 -8.38 -0.52
CA LYS A 109 -8.10 -7.90 0.79
C LYS A 109 -7.01 -7.08 1.46
N GLU A 110 -7.37 -6.19 2.38
CA GLU A 110 -6.41 -5.30 3.08
C GLU A 110 -5.29 -6.05 3.82
N HIS A 111 -5.56 -7.27 4.30
CA HIS A 111 -4.56 -8.10 4.99
C HIS A 111 -3.58 -8.81 4.04
N GLU A 112 -3.81 -8.82 2.74
CA GLU A 112 -2.96 -9.51 1.74
C GLU A 112 -1.81 -8.61 1.28
N ALA A 113 -0.95 -8.23 2.22
CA ALA A 113 0.09 -7.21 2.03
C ALA A 113 1.03 -7.50 0.84
N HIS A 114 1.42 -8.76 0.63
CA HIS A 114 2.31 -9.14 -0.47
C HIS A 114 1.62 -9.09 -1.84
N GLN A 115 0.34 -9.47 -1.91
CA GLN A 115 -0.44 -9.34 -3.14
C GLN A 115 -0.64 -7.87 -3.51
N LEU A 116 -0.92 -7.04 -2.52
CA LEU A 116 -1.04 -5.59 -2.68
C LEU A 116 0.30 -4.96 -3.09
N ALA A 117 1.42 -5.40 -2.53
CA ALA A 117 2.76 -4.95 -2.93
C ALA A 117 3.06 -5.33 -4.39
N ALA A 118 2.80 -6.58 -4.80
CA ALA A 118 2.99 -7.02 -6.18
C ALA A 118 2.09 -6.27 -7.17
N ALA A 119 0.84 -5.99 -6.79
CA ALA A 119 -0.07 -5.19 -7.61
C ALA A 119 0.41 -3.75 -7.76
N LYS A 120 0.93 -3.14 -6.68
CA LYS A 120 1.53 -1.80 -6.70
C LYS A 120 2.79 -1.75 -7.56
N GLU A 121 3.67 -2.75 -7.45
CA GLU A 121 4.88 -2.84 -8.28
C GLU A 121 4.53 -2.88 -9.77
N LYS A 122 3.59 -3.75 -10.16
CA LYS A 122 3.07 -3.83 -11.54
C LYS A 122 2.41 -2.52 -12.00
N ALA A 123 1.70 -1.82 -11.12
CA ALA A 123 1.11 -0.52 -11.43
C ALA A 123 2.19 0.55 -11.63
N ASN A 124 3.20 0.59 -10.77
CA ASN A 124 4.33 1.51 -10.88
C ASN A 124 5.15 1.25 -12.14
N GLU A 125 5.37 -0.01 -12.54
CA GLU A 125 6.02 -0.37 -13.79
C GLU A 125 5.24 0.14 -15.02
N ARG A 126 3.91 -0.02 -15.02
CA ARG A 126 3.05 0.51 -16.10
C ARG A 126 3.15 2.02 -16.21
N VAL A 127 3.12 2.70 -15.07
CA VAL A 127 3.25 4.16 -14.99
C VAL A 127 4.64 4.61 -15.46
N LYS A 128 5.70 3.92 -15.02
CA LYS A 128 7.08 4.16 -15.45
C LYS A 128 7.22 4.08 -16.98
N ASN A 129 6.65 3.03 -17.57
CA ASN A 129 6.65 2.84 -19.02
C ASN A 129 5.81 3.92 -19.74
N ALA A 130 4.65 4.29 -19.19
CA ALA A 130 3.79 5.33 -19.77
C ALA A 130 4.46 6.71 -19.81
N PHE A 131 5.25 7.03 -18.78
CA PHE A 131 6.05 8.27 -18.72
C PHE A 131 7.37 8.19 -19.50
N GLY A 132 7.67 7.07 -20.17
CA GLY A 132 8.91 6.89 -20.92
C GLY A 132 10.17 6.89 -20.04
N LEU A 133 10.03 6.57 -18.75
CA LEU A 133 11.15 6.56 -17.81
C LEU A 133 12.01 5.32 -18.05
N GLY A 134 13.27 5.53 -18.42
CA GLY A 134 14.22 4.46 -18.68
C GLY A 134 14.51 3.57 -17.46
N SER A 135 15.13 2.42 -17.69
CA SER A 135 15.56 1.51 -16.61
C SER A 135 16.44 2.20 -15.56
N ASN A 136 17.25 3.15 -16.00
CA ASN A 136 18.22 3.90 -15.20
C ASN A 136 17.59 5.07 -14.42
N PHE A 137 16.28 5.28 -14.54
CA PHE A 137 15.59 6.31 -13.78
C PHE A 137 15.59 5.95 -12.28
N VAL A 138 16.20 6.83 -11.49
CA VAL A 138 16.24 6.75 -10.03
C VAL A 138 15.19 7.71 -9.47
N GLU A 139 14.24 7.17 -8.71
CA GLU A 139 13.22 7.97 -8.03
C GLU A 139 13.89 8.97 -7.08
N GLY A 140 13.47 10.24 -7.14
CA GLY A 140 14.06 11.31 -6.33
C GLY A 140 15.31 11.98 -6.90
N ALA A 141 15.88 11.46 -8.00
CA ALA A 141 17.04 12.10 -8.67
C ALA A 141 16.74 13.54 -9.14
N SER A 142 15.47 13.88 -9.35
CA SER A 142 15.04 15.24 -9.68
C SER A 142 15.24 16.24 -8.53
N PHE A 143 15.49 15.82 -7.29
CA PHE A 143 15.79 16.72 -6.17
C PHE A 143 17.29 16.83 -5.86
N ASP A 144 18.13 16.01 -6.49
CA ASP A 144 19.57 16.06 -6.31
C ASP A 144 20.18 17.24 -7.06
N ARG A 145 20.59 18.27 -6.30
CA ARG A 145 21.15 19.51 -6.84
C ARG A 145 22.40 19.28 -7.67
N GLU A 146 23.23 18.32 -7.28
CA GLU A 146 24.45 17.94 -8.03
C GLU A 146 24.14 17.22 -9.34
N LEU A 147 23.14 16.34 -9.36
CA LEU A 147 22.69 15.67 -10.58
C LEU A 147 22.03 16.66 -11.55
N GLN A 148 21.25 17.61 -11.04
CA GLN A 148 20.66 18.67 -11.86
C GLN A 148 21.73 19.52 -12.56
N VAL A 149 22.79 19.92 -11.85
CA VAL A 149 23.89 20.71 -12.43
C VAL A 149 24.65 19.91 -13.49
N ARG A 150 24.85 18.61 -13.28
CA ARG A 150 25.56 17.73 -14.24
C ARG A 150 24.74 17.41 -15.49
N LEU A 151 23.42 17.31 -15.38
CA LEU A 151 22.52 16.99 -16.50
C LEU A 151 22.07 18.25 -17.27
N GLY A 152 22.20 19.44 -16.66
CA GLY A 152 21.81 20.73 -17.24
C GLY A 152 22.92 21.49 -17.97
N SER A 153 24.14 20.95 -18.06
CA SER A 153 25.27 21.46 -18.86
C SER A 153 25.45 20.66 -20.13
#